data_AF-A0A953PJ84-F1
#
_entry.id   AF-A0A953PJ84-F1
#
_cell.length_a   1.000
_cell.length_b   1.000
_cell.length_c   1.000
_cell.angle_alpha   90.00
_cell.angle_beta   90.00
_cell.angle_gamma   90.00
#
_symmetry.space_group_name_H-M   'P 1'
#
loop_
_entity.id
_entity.type
_entity.pdbx_description
1 polymer ?
#
loop_
_entity_poly.entity_id
_entity_poly.type
_entity_poly.pdbx_seq_one_letter_code
_entity_poly.pdbx_strand_id
1 'polypeptide(L)'
;MLVPFFALNRSIYDAWLSPYYHPAYHHGNPFFVEAFFGGLISPGRGLFIYSPILAFAVTGIVLKIRQRRFTSLDASLAASVFLYWIATAWVNPAWWGGDSYGPRFSTDLLPYLIYWIIPVVAWLETSAGQFRTIVAAAFTATAIVSVLMQAQGVFNRGAMRWNWEPAPLDKDLSRLWDWRHPPFLAGFVASPALAWNASAGLVGFYIVEAGKRVWPERSSTSRDFKDITDSDSRTAWHLLRTCARG
;
A
#
# COMPACT_ATOMS: atom_id res chain seq x y z
N MET A 1 30.38 -9.27 -5.20
CA MET A 1 29.00 -8.74 -5.05
C MET A 1 28.95 -7.44 -4.25
N LEU A 2 29.70 -7.28 -3.15
CA LEU A 2 29.67 -6.05 -2.33
C LEU A 2 30.34 -4.82 -2.98
N VAL A 3 31.49 -4.99 -3.65
CA VAL A 3 32.21 -3.87 -4.29
C VAL A 3 31.37 -3.10 -5.32
N PRO A 4 30.70 -3.75 -6.29
CA PRO A 4 29.83 -3.01 -7.22
C PRO A 4 28.63 -2.36 -6.52
N PHE A 5 28.08 -2.96 -5.45
CA PHE A 5 27.00 -2.34 -4.66
C PHE A 5 27.43 -1.02 -4.02
N PHE A 6 28.59 -0.99 -3.35
CA PHE A 6 29.11 0.24 -2.73
C PHE A 6 29.52 1.28 -3.77
N ALA A 7 30.16 0.87 -4.87
CA ALA A 7 30.55 1.78 -5.95
C ALA A 7 29.33 2.44 -6.61
N LEU A 8 28.25 1.69 -6.83
CA LEU A 8 27.03 2.19 -7.45
C LEU A 8 26.25 3.11 -6.50
N ASN A 9 26.17 2.78 -5.20
CA ASN A 9 25.57 3.69 -4.21
C ASN A 9 26.37 5.00 -4.12
N ARG A 10 27.70 4.93 -4.12
CA ARG A 10 28.55 6.12 -4.09
C ARG A 10 28.40 6.98 -5.34
N SER A 11 28.23 6.35 -6.50
CA SER A 11 28.03 7.05 -7.78
C SER A 11 26.66 7.74 -7.89
N ILE A 12 25.61 7.19 -7.28
CA ILE A 12 24.24 7.70 -7.46
C ILE A 12 23.83 8.62 -6.30
N TYR A 13 24.12 8.19 -5.07
CA TYR A 13 23.61 8.83 -3.86
C TYR A 13 24.69 9.61 -3.10
N ASP A 14 25.94 9.61 -3.59
CA ASP A 14 27.09 10.13 -2.86
C ASP A 14 27.26 9.51 -1.45
N ALA A 15 26.73 8.31 -1.25
CA ALA A 15 26.69 7.62 0.04
C ALA A 15 27.15 6.17 -0.11
N TRP A 16 27.73 5.60 0.95
CA TRP A 16 28.17 4.20 0.97
C TRP A 16 26.99 3.23 1.08
N LEU A 17 25.95 3.63 1.81
CA LEU A 17 24.69 2.91 1.87
C LEU A 17 23.60 3.74 1.21
N SER A 18 22.63 3.05 0.62
CA SER A 18 21.44 3.70 0.09
C SER A 18 20.74 4.51 1.20
N PRO A 19 20.21 5.71 0.89
CA PRO A 19 19.40 6.50 1.82
C PRO A 19 18.28 5.70 2.50
N TYR A 20 17.78 4.65 1.84
CA TYR A 20 16.78 3.73 2.38
C TYR A 20 17.21 2.99 3.65
N TYR A 21 18.51 2.84 3.91
CA TYR A 21 19.03 2.16 5.10
C TYR A 21 19.36 3.13 6.25
N HIS A 22 19.10 4.43 6.07
CA HIS A 22 19.39 5.40 7.13
C HIS A 22 18.39 5.26 8.29
N PRO A 23 18.86 5.24 9.55
CA PRO A 23 18.00 5.16 10.74
C PRO A 23 16.96 6.28 10.84
N ALA A 24 17.14 7.39 10.12
CA ALA A 24 16.22 8.53 10.06
C ALA A 24 14.83 8.20 9.48
N TYR A 25 14.65 7.01 8.90
CA TYR A 25 13.35 6.51 8.44
C TYR A 25 12.70 5.52 9.43
N HIS A 26 13.40 5.18 10.52
CA HIS A 26 13.06 4.10 11.44
C HIS A 26 12.86 4.65 12.85
N HIS A 27 11.74 5.35 13.04
CA HIS A 27 11.31 5.85 14.36
C HIS A 27 10.04 5.11 14.77
N GLY A 28 9.75 5.05 16.07
CA GLY A 28 8.53 4.40 16.56
C GLY A 28 7.28 4.95 15.86
N ASN A 29 6.51 4.06 15.22
CA ASN A 29 5.33 4.44 14.46
C ASN A 29 4.16 4.82 15.41
N PRO A 30 3.70 6.08 15.42
CA PRO A 30 2.56 6.49 16.25
C PRO A 30 1.24 5.81 15.81
N PHE A 31 1.18 5.30 14.57
CA PHE A 31 0.04 4.59 14.00
C PHE A 31 0.22 3.07 14.05
N PHE A 32 0.97 2.54 15.02
CA PHE A 32 1.28 1.10 15.09
C PHE A 32 0.04 0.19 14.99
N VAL A 33 -1.03 0.51 15.73
CA VAL A 33 -2.26 -0.30 15.73
C VAL A 33 -2.91 -0.29 14.35
N GLU A 34 -2.97 0.87 13.72
CA GLU A 34 -3.50 1.02 12.37
C GLU A 34 -2.63 0.29 11.35
N ALA A 35 -1.30 0.36 11.47
CA ALA A 35 -0.37 -0.37 10.61
C ALA A 35 -0.51 -1.89 10.77
N PHE A 36 -0.67 -2.36 12.02
CA PHE A 36 -0.81 -3.76 12.36
C PHE A 36 -2.09 -4.36 11.77
N PHE A 37 -3.24 -3.70 11.92
CA PHE A 37 -4.49 -4.19 11.32
C PHE A 37 -4.57 -3.87 9.83
N GLY A 38 -4.04 -2.73 9.44
CA GLY A 38 -4.08 -2.22 8.08
C GLY A 38 -3.37 -3.15 7.12
N GLY A 39 -2.21 -3.68 7.51
CA GLY A 39 -1.54 -4.69 6.69
C GLY A 39 -2.34 -6.00 6.54
N LEU A 40 -3.22 -6.36 7.48
CA LEU A 40 -3.97 -7.63 7.42
C LEU A 40 -5.28 -7.48 6.66
N ILE A 41 -6.07 -6.47 7.01
CA ILE A 41 -7.49 -6.38 6.66
C ILE A 41 -7.90 -5.08 5.98
N SER A 42 -6.98 -4.12 5.76
CA SER A 42 -7.38 -2.89 5.06
C SER A 42 -7.80 -3.18 3.62
N PRO A 43 -8.84 -2.52 3.10
CA PRO A 43 -9.20 -2.61 1.69
C PRO A 43 -8.10 -2.10 0.76
N GLY A 44 -7.30 -1.12 1.21
CA GLY A 44 -6.22 -0.54 0.41
C GLY A 44 -4.97 -1.42 0.32
N ARG A 45 -4.60 -2.12 1.40
CA ARG A 45 -3.28 -2.79 1.55
C ARG A 45 -3.33 -4.12 2.34
N GLY A 46 -4.50 -4.66 2.65
CA GLY A 46 -4.66 -5.82 3.50
C GLY A 46 -4.32 -7.15 2.81
N LEU A 47 -3.47 -7.95 3.43
CA LEU A 47 -3.03 -9.25 2.93
C LEU A 47 -4.21 -10.20 2.68
N PHE A 48 -5.11 -10.35 3.63
CA PHE A 48 -6.24 -11.28 3.52
C PHE A 48 -7.35 -10.76 2.61
N ILE A 49 -7.37 -9.47 2.33
CA ILE A 49 -8.31 -8.88 1.37
C ILE A 49 -7.85 -9.18 -0.04
N TYR A 50 -6.59 -8.89 -0.36
CA TYR A 50 -6.02 -9.12 -1.70
C TYR A 50 -5.73 -10.59 -1.98
N SER A 51 -5.51 -11.39 -0.95
CA SER A 51 -5.17 -12.80 -1.08
C SER A 51 -5.89 -13.64 -0.03
N PRO A 52 -7.23 -13.75 -0.13
CA PRO A 52 -8.06 -14.52 0.81
C PRO A 52 -7.68 -16.00 0.87
N ILE A 53 -7.03 -16.54 -0.18
CA ILE A 53 -6.48 -17.90 -0.18
C ILE A 53 -5.51 -18.15 0.99
N LEU A 54 -4.83 -17.10 1.46
CA LEU A 54 -3.86 -17.19 2.56
C LEU A 54 -4.54 -17.43 3.92
N ALA A 55 -5.86 -17.25 4.04
CA ALA A 55 -6.60 -17.65 5.25
C ALA A 55 -6.46 -19.16 5.53
N PHE A 56 -6.28 -19.97 4.47
CA PHE A 56 -6.03 -21.41 4.62
C PHE A 56 -4.69 -21.73 5.27
N ALA A 57 -3.72 -20.81 5.29
CA ALA A 57 -2.49 -20.98 6.06
C ALA A 57 -2.78 -21.10 7.57
N VAL A 58 -3.70 -20.27 8.08
CA VAL A 58 -4.17 -20.34 9.47
C VAL A 58 -4.87 -21.67 9.72
N THR A 59 -5.72 -22.11 8.78
CA THR A 59 -6.38 -23.42 8.87
C THR A 59 -5.37 -24.57 8.92
N GLY A 60 -4.31 -24.54 8.13
CA GLY A 60 -3.28 -25.57 8.14
C GLY A 60 -2.45 -25.60 9.42
N ILE A 61 -2.17 -24.44 10.03
CA ILE A 61 -1.59 -24.37 11.38
C ILE A 61 -2.52 -25.05 12.39
N VAL A 62 -3.80 -24.70 12.38
CA VAL A 62 -4.81 -25.30 13.28
C VAL A 62 -4.90 -26.81 13.09
N LEU A 63 -4.88 -27.30 11.84
CA LEU A 63 -4.87 -28.73 11.53
C LEU A 63 -3.64 -29.43 12.11
N LYS A 64 -2.44 -28.87 11.92
CA LYS A 64 -1.20 -29.41 12.50
C LYS A 64 -1.25 -29.48 14.03
N ILE A 65 -1.76 -28.43 14.68
CA ILE A 65 -1.91 -28.40 16.15
C ILE A 65 -2.91 -29.47 16.61
N ARG A 66 -4.10 -29.57 15.98
CA ARG A 66 -5.11 -30.57 16.35
C ARG A 66 -4.65 -32.01 16.12
N GLN A 67 -3.83 -32.24 15.10
CA GLN A 67 -3.22 -33.53 14.82
C GLN A 67 -1.97 -33.82 15.67
N ARG A 68 -1.57 -32.91 16.58
CA ARG A 68 -0.33 -32.99 17.37
C ARG A 68 0.93 -33.19 16.52
N ARG A 69 0.93 -32.61 15.31
CA ARG A 69 2.05 -32.61 14.34
C ARG A 69 2.72 -31.24 14.24
N PHE A 70 2.45 -30.35 15.18
CA PHE A 70 3.08 -29.03 15.23
C PHE A 70 4.51 -29.18 15.75
N THR A 71 5.47 -28.91 14.88
CA THR A 71 6.90 -29.10 15.17
C THR A 71 7.54 -27.81 15.70
N SER A 72 8.76 -27.91 16.25
CA SER A 72 9.57 -26.74 16.62
C SER A 72 9.89 -25.85 15.40
N LEU A 73 10.01 -26.43 14.21
CA LEU A 73 10.14 -25.69 12.95
C LEU A 73 8.87 -24.87 12.66
N ASP A 74 7.68 -25.44 12.87
CA ASP A 74 6.44 -24.69 12.67
C ASP A 74 6.34 -23.51 13.65
N ALA A 75 6.77 -23.73 14.90
CA ALA A 75 6.83 -22.68 15.91
C ALA A 75 7.82 -21.57 15.55
N SER A 76 9.02 -21.91 15.08
CA SER A 76 10.03 -20.93 14.70
C SER A 76 9.60 -20.12 13.48
N LEU A 77 9.01 -20.77 12.46
CA LEU A 77 8.44 -20.08 11.31
C LEU A 77 7.29 -19.15 11.71
N ALA A 78 6.38 -19.60 12.58
CA ALA A 78 5.28 -18.77 13.07
C ALA A 78 5.81 -17.55 13.83
N ALA A 79 6.81 -17.75 14.68
CA ALA A 79 7.49 -16.66 15.37
C ALA A 79 8.18 -15.70 14.40
N SER A 80 8.89 -16.20 13.38
CA SER A 80 9.53 -15.36 12.35
C SER A 80 8.52 -14.51 11.59
N VAL A 81 7.41 -15.10 11.15
CA VAL A 81 6.33 -14.38 10.45
C VAL A 81 5.71 -13.32 11.35
N PHE A 82 5.43 -13.65 12.61
CA PHE A 82 4.85 -12.72 13.58
C PHE A 82 5.80 -11.58 13.95
N LEU A 83 7.07 -11.89 14.17
CA LEU A 83 8.10 -10.88 14.46
C LEU A 83 8.33 -9.96 13.26
N TYR A 84 8.37 -10.51 12.04
CA TYR A 84 8.43 -9.69 10.83
C TYR A 84 7.21 -8.78 10.74
N TRP A 85 6.00 -9.31 10.98
CA TRP A 85 4.77 -8.53 10.99
C TRP A 85 4.84 -7.34 11.94
N ILE A 86 5.20 -7.58 13.20
CA ILE A 86 5.34 -6.52 14.21
C ILE A 86 6.44 -5.53 13.82
N ALA A 87 7.59 -6.03 13.35
CA ALA A 87 8.70 -5.18 12.95
C ALA A 87 8.28 -4.23 11.82
N THR A 88 7.56 -4.73 10.81
CA THR A 88 7.07 -3.87 9.71
C THR A 88 6.10 -2.81 10.19
N ALA A 89 5.16 -3.15 11.08
CA ALA A 89 4.19 -2.20 11.64
C ALA A 89 4.85 -1.16 12.57
N TRP A 90 5.89 -1.56 13.31
CA TRP A 90 6.59 -0.73 14.28
C TRP A 90 7.57 0.25 13.64
N VAL A 91 8.34 -0.21 12.65
CA VAL A 91 9.51 0.49 12.10
C VAL A 91 9.14 1.42 10.94
N ASN A 92 7.99 1.22 10.29
CA ASN A 92 7.61 1.96 9.09
C ASN A 92 6.38 2.84 9.34
N PRO A 93 6.56 4.17 9.54
CA PRO A 93 5.45 5.12 9.59
C PRO A 93 4.61 5.09 8.31
N ALA A 94 5.27 4.92 7.15
CA ALA A 94 4.64 4.71 5.84
C ALA A 94 4.25 3.24 5.61
N TRP A 95 3.54 2.65 6.56
CA TRP A 95 3.17 1.21 6.56
C TRP A 95 2.35 0.79 5.34
N TRP A 96 1.71 1.74 4.65
CA TRP A 96 0.98 1.49 3.40
C TRP A 96 1.88 1.19 2.20
N GLY A 97 3.20 1.30 2.33
CA GLY A 97 4.16 0.91 1.29
C GLY A 97 4.21 1.87 0.10
N GLY A 98 3.83 3.13 0.31
CA GLY A 98 3.79 4.18 -0.71
C GLY A 98 2.81 3.87 -1.84
N ASP A 99 3.20 4.20 -3.07
CA ASP A 99 2.37 4.04 -4.29
C ASP A 99 2.33 2.61 -4.83
N SER A 100 2.70 1.62 -4.02
CA SER A 100 2.68 0.22 -4.42
C SER A 100 1.24 -0.30 -4.48
N TYR A 101 0.93 -1.21 -5.41
CA TYR A 101 -0.35 -1.91 -5.40
C TYR A 101 -0.31 -3.10 -4.44
N GLY A 102 -1.34 -3.23 -3.60
CA GLY A 102 -1.50 -4.36 -2.69
C GLY A 102 -0.54 -4.40 -1.48
N PRO A 103 -0.48 -5.54 -0.77
CA PRO A 103 0.21 -5.69 0.52
C PRO A 103 1.74 -5.87 0.33
N ARG A 104 2.45 -4.84 -0.17
CA ARG A 104 3.89 -4.93 -0.52
C ARG A 104 4.76 -5.52 0.59
N PHE A 105 4.59 -5.10 1.84
CA PHE A 105 5.40 -5.63 2.94
C PHE A 105 5.07 -7.09 3.26
N SER A 106 3.88 -7.56 2.95
CA SER A 106 3.49 -8.93 3.24
C SER A 106 3.96 -9.93 2.17
N THR A 107 4.48 -9.47 1.02
CA THR A 107 4.93 -10.38 -0.04
C THR A 107 6.08 -11.28 0.41
N ASP A 108 6.93 -10.78 1.31
CA ASP A 108 8.05 -11.53 1.88
C ASP A 108 7.58 -12.69 2.78
N LEU A 109 6.32 -12.63 3.25
CA LEU A 109 5.72 -13.65 4.11
C LEU A 109 5.11 -14.81 3.31
N LEU A 110 4.89 -14.63 2.00
CA LEU A 110 4.17 -15.60 1.16
C LEU A 110 4.76 -17.01 1.19
N PRO A 111 6.09 -17.23 1.10
CA PRO A 111 6.64 -18.58 1.12
C PRO A 111 6.28 -19.35 2.40
N TYR A 112 6.29 -18.66 3.55
CA TYR A 112 5.95 -19.24 4.84
C TYR A 112 4.45 -19.54 4.95
N LEU A 113 3.60 -18.64 4.46
CA LEU A 113 2.16 -18.84 4.46
C LEU A 113 1.75 -20.01 3.54
N ILE A 114 2.36 -20.11 2.35
CA ILE A 114 2.13 -21.22 1.42
C ILE A 114 2.54 -22.56 2.04
N TYR A 115 3.65 -22.60 2.79
CA TYR A 115 4.05 -23.81 3.50
C TYR A 115 2.96 -24.34 4.44
N TRP A 116 2.25 -23.46 5.16
CA TRP A 116 1.12 -23.88 5.99
C TRP A 116 -0.17 -24.14 5.23
N ILE A 117 -0.27 -23.87 3.93
CA ILE A 117 -1.41 -24.31 3.11
C ILE A 117 -1.29 -25.81 2.77
N ILE A 118 -0.08 -26.37 2.74
CA ILE A 118 0.18 -27.78 2.35
C ILE A 118 -0.69 -28.79 3.12
N PRO A 119 -0.84 -28.72 4.47
CA PRO A 119 -1.70 -29.65 5.20
C PRO A 119 -3.18 -29.59 4.80
N VAL A 120 -3.66 -28.42 4.34
CA VAL A 120 -5.04 -28.26 3.85
C VAL A 120 -5.21 -29.00 2.51
N VAL A 121 -4.25 -28.85 1.60
CA VAL A 121 -4.27 -29.55 0.30
C VAL A 121 -4.19 -31.06 0.52
N ALA A 122 -3.28 -31.53 1.38
CA ALA A 122 -3.17 -32.95 1.73
C ALA A 122 -4.47 -33.51 2.35
N TRP A 123 -5.17 -32.70 3.17
CA TRP A 123 -6.48 -33.08 3.69
C TRP A 123 -7.55 -33.15 2.59
N LEU A 124 -7.54 -32.23 1.62
CA LEU A 124 -8.48 -32.22 0.49
C LEU A 124 -8.31 -33.40 -0.47
N GLU A 125 -7.10 -33.96 -0.57
CA GLU A 125 -6.80 -35.15 -1.38
C GLU A 125 -7.30 -36.44 -0.74
N THR A 126 -7.22 -36.54 0.59
CA THR A 126 -7.54 -37.76 1.33
C THR A 126 -8.98 -37.81 1.85
N SER A 127 -9.65 -36.66 1.96
CA SER A 127 -11.01 -36.57 2.50
C SER A 127 -12.08 -36.78 1.43
N ALA A 128 -13.20 -37.38 1.83
CA ALA A 128 -14.37 -37.59 0.97
C ALA A 128 -15.63 -36.94 1.58
N GLY A 129 -16.65 -36.72 0.74
CA GLY A 129 -17.97 -36.23 1.15
C GLY A 129 -18.26 -34.76 0.85
N GLN A 130 -19.45 -34.30 1.26
CA GLN A 130 -19.96 -32.96 0.96
C GLN A 130 -19.10 -31.85 1.59
N PHE A 131 -18.63 -32.04 2.82
CA PHE A 131 -17.79 -31.05 3.50
C PHE A 131 -16.48 -30.77 2.75
N ARG A 132 -15.81 -31.83 2.26
CA ARG A 132 -14.60 -31.69 1.42
C ARG A 132 -14.91 -30.90 0.14
N THR A 133 -16.05 -31.15 -0.49
CA THR A 133 -16.47 -30.43 -1.70
C THR A 133 -16.66 -28.93 -1.43
N ILE A 134 -17.28 -28.58 -0.30
CA ILE A 134 -17.45 -27.19 0.12
C ILE A 134 -16.10 -26.50 0.36
N VAL A 135 -15.19 -27.17 1.08
CA VAL A 135 -13.85 -26.60 1.36
C VAL A 135 -13.04 -26.47 0.08
N ALA A 136 -13.09 -27.46 -0.82
CA ALA A 136 -12.44 -27.38 -2.13
C ALA A 136 -12.99 -26.22 -2.97
N ALA A 137 -14.31 -26.06 -3.02
CA ALA A 137 -14.95 -24.96 -3.73
C ALA A 137 -14.54 -23.60 -3.15
N ALA A 138 -14.50 -23.46 -1.81
CA ALA A 138 -14.04 -22.24 -1.14
C ALA A 138 -12.55 -21.96 -1.41
N PHE A 139 -11.70 -23.00 -1.37
CA PHE A 139 -10.27 -22.90 -1.70
C PHE A 139 -10.07 -22.42 -3.15
N THR A 140 -10.75 -23.04 -4.11
CA THR A 140 -10.65 -22.65 -5.52
C THR A 140 -11.21 -21.26 -5.75
N ALA A 141 -12.37 -20.92 -5.16
CA ALA A 141 -12.98 -19.60 -5.30
C ALA A 141 -12.08 -18.49 -4.74
N THR A 142 -11.54 -18.68 -3.54
CA THR A 142 -10.62 -17.69 -2.94
C THR A 142 -9.30 -17.59 -3.70
N ALA A 143 -8.78 -18.68 -4.27
CA ALA A 143 -7.60 -18.63 -5.15
C ALA A 143 -7.88 -17.81 -6.40
N ILE A 144 -9.02 -18.03 -7.07
CA ILE A 144 -9.44 -17.27 -8.24
C ILE A 144 -9.60 -15.78 -7.89
N VAL A 145 -10.29 -15.45 -6.79
CA VAL A 145 -10.45 -14.06 -6.34
C VAL A 145 -9.10 -13.41 -6.07
N SER A 146 -8.17 -14.11 -5.42
CA SER A 146 -6.82 -13.60 -5.16
C SER A 146 -6.09 -13.27 -6.47
N VAL A 147 -6.16 -14.17 -7.46
CA VAL A 147 -5.54 -13.96 -8.78
C VAL A 147 -6.18 -12.78 -9.50
N LEU A 148 -7.51 -12.66 -9.49
CA LEU A 148 -8.22 -11.57 -10.15
C LEU A 148 -7.90 -10.21 -9.52
N MET A 149 -7.82 -10.14 -8.19
CA MET A 149 -7.41 -8.92 -7.48
C MET A 149 -5.97 -8.53 -7.84
N GLN A 150 -5.05 -9.47 -7.93
CA GLN A 150 -3.68 -9.16 -8.34
C GLN A 150 -3.59 -8.79 -9.83
N ALA A 151 -4.41 -9.42 -10.69
CA ALA A 151 -4.50 -9.09 -12.11
C ALA A 151 -4.98 -7.65 -12.34
N GLN A 152 -5.87 -7.12 -11.48
CA GLN A 152 -6.24 -5.69 -11.51
C GLN A 152 -5.02 -4.78 -11.36
N GLY A 153 -4.09 -5.09 -10.44
CA GLY A 153 -2.86 -4.31 -10.27
C GLY A 153 -1.97 -4.29 -11.51
N VAL A 154 -1.97 -5.37 -12.30
CA VAL A 154 -1.14 -5.52 -13.51
C VAL A 154 -1.77 -4.85 -14.72
N PHE A 155 -3.06 -5.11 -14.96
CA PHE A 155 -3.73 -4.71 -16.20
C PHE A 155 -4.43 -3.35 -16.11
N ASN A 156 -4.77 -2.88 -14.90
CA ASN A 156 -5.57 -1.67 -14.72
C ASN A 156 -4.72 -0.51 -14.22
N ARG A 157 -4.46 0.46 -15.10
CA ARG A 157 -3.76 1.71 -14.73
C ARG A 157 -4.53 2.54 -13.71
N GLY A 158 -5.86 2.39 -13.62
CA GLY A 158 -6.69 3.04 -12.61
C GLY A 158 -6.32 2.61 -11.18
N ALA A 159 -5.91 1.36 -11.00
CA ALA A 159 -5.44 0.86 -9.71
C ALA A 159 -4.14 1.56 -9.26
N MET A 160 -3.26 1.91 -10.21
CA MET A 160 -2.05 2.70 -9.92
C MET A 160 -2.39 4.19 -9.68
N ARG A 161 -3.28 4.76 -10.48
CA ARG A 161 -3.73 6.16 -10.34
C ARG A 161 -4.44 6.42 -9.02
N TRP A 162 -5.09 5.40 -8.45
CA TRP A 162 -5.72 5.48 -7.14
C TRP A 162 -4.79 6.03 -6.06
N ASN A 163 -3.48 5.78 -6.13
CA ASN A 163 -2.52 6.32 -5.16
C ASN A 163 -2.39 7.85 -5.23
N TRP A 164 -2.69 8.47 -6.39
CA TRP A 164 -2.48 9.89 -6.66
C TRP A 164 -3.76 10.69 -6.79
N GLU A 165 -4.87 10.04 -7.14
CA GLU A 165 -6.16 10.67 -7.40
C GLU A 165 -7.20 10.27 -6.35
N PRO A 166 -8.05 11.21 -5.85
CA PRO A 166 -8.09 12.64 -6.20
C PRO A 166 -6.95 13.46 -5.59
N ALA A 167 -6.31 12.95 -4.54
CA ALA A 167 -5.12 13.52 -3.93
C ALA A 167 -4.11 12.40 -3.61
N PRO A 168 -2.81 12.72 -3.50
CA PRO A 168 -1.80 11.77 -3.06
C PRO A 168 -2.19 11.09 -1.76
N LEU A 169 -2.00 9.78 -1.68
CA LEU A 169 -2.40 8.94 -0.55
C LEU A 169 -1.83 9.44 0.79
N ASP A 170 -0.61 9.96 0.78
CA ASP A 170 0.07 10.50 1.95
C ASP A 170 -0.66 11.71 2.58
N LYS A 171 -1.58 12.35 1.85
CA LYS A 171 -2.41 13.46 2.34
C LYS A 171 -3.75 12.99 2.92
N ASP A 172 -4.21 11.79 2.57
CA ASP A 172 -5.50 11.25 3.01
C ASP A 172 -5.42 9.73 3.18
N LEU A 173 -4.85 9.32 4.32
CA LEU A 173 -4.68 7.91 4.70
C LEU A 173 -6.00 7.21 5.01
N SER A 174 -7.10 7.95 5.26
CA SER A 174 -8.42 7.37 5.53
C SER A 174 -8.91 6.49 4.37
N ARG A 175 -8.45 6.80 3.15
CA ARG A 175 -8.74 6.04 1.92
C ARG A 175 -8.24 4.61 1.97
N LEU A 176 -7.21 4.31 2.77
CA LEU A 176 -6.75 2.94 2.99
C LEU A 176 -7.83 2.04 3.59
N TRP A 177 -8.79 2.65 4.30
CA TRP A 177 -9.92 2.01 4.96
C TRP A 177 -11.25 2.21 4.23
N ASP A 178 -11.25 2.84 3.05
CA ASP A 178 -12.45 3.04 2.26
C ASP A 178 -12.80 1.79 1.44
N TRP A 179 -13.91 1.16 1.83
CA TRP A 179 -14.48 0.00 1.15
C TRP A 179 -15.31 0.35 -0.08
N ARG A 180 -15.69 1.62 -0.26
CA ARG A 180 -16.48 2.07 -1.41
C ARG A 180 -15.63 2.19 -2.66
N HIS A 181 -14.38 2.65 -2.49
CA HIS A 181 -13.47 2.90 -3.61
C HIS A 181 -12.09 2.25 -3.40
N PRO A 182 -12.01 0.92 -3.22
CA PRO A 182 -10.72 0.26 -3.07
C PRO A 182 -10.00 0.14 -4.43
N PRO A 183 -8.66 0.09 -4.43
CA PRO A 183 -7.86 0.02 -5.65
C PRO A 183 -8.12 -1.23 -6.49
N PHE A 184 -8.49 -2.37 -5.89
CA PHE A 184 -8.84 -3.59 -6.63
C PHE A 184 -10.20 -3.50 -7.34
N LEU A 185 -11.03 -2.49 -7.05
CA LEU A 185 -12.27 -2.17 -7.76
C LEU A 185 -12.14 -0.96 -8.67
N ALA A 186 -10.92 -0.42 -8.86
CA ALA A 186 -10.70 0.74 -9.70
C ALA A 186 -11.28 0.50 -11.11
N GLY A 187 -11.99 1.48 -11.66
CA GLY A 187 -12.61 1.37 -12.99
C GLY A 187 -13.95 0.62 -13.03
N PHE A 188 -14.30 -0.16 -12.00
CA PHE A 188 -15.65 -0.72 -11.85
C PHE A 188 -16.56 0.19 -11.03
N VAL A 189 -15.99 0.88 -10.05
CA VAL A 189 -16.70 1.89 -9.25
C VAL A 189 -16.28 3.27 -9.74
N ALA A 190 -17.24 4.18 -9.88
CA ALA A 190 -16.95 5.58 -10.18
C ALA A 190 -16.04 6.15 -9.09
N SER A 191 -14.77 6.39 -9.42
CA SER A 191 -13.83 6.99 -8.49
C SER A 191 -14.26 8.42 -8.17
N PRO A 192 -14.16 8.90 -6.91
CA PRO A 192 -14.39 10.31 -6.59
C PRO A 192 -13.46 11.25 -7.37
N ALA A 193 -12.34 10.75 -7.90
CA ALA A 193 -11.48 11.45 -8.85
C ALA A 193 -12.17 11.83 -10.18
N LEU A 194 -13.08 11.01 -10.70
CA LEU A 194 -13.89 11.35 -11.88
C LEU A 194 -14.90 12.45 -11.54
N ALA A 195 -15.46 12.43 -10.34
CA ALA A 195 -16.32 13.50 -9.84
C ALA A 195 -15.54 14.80 -9.59
N TRP A 196 -14.30 14.71 -9.08
CA TRP A 196 -13.37 15.84 -8.92
C TRP A 196 -12.98 16.45 -10.27
N ASN A 197 -12.67 15.63 -11.29
CA ASN A 197 -12.39 16.14 -12.64
C ASN A 197 -13.65 16.67 -13.33
N ALA A 198 -14.85 16.17 -13.02
CA ALA A 198 -16.10 16.73 -13.51
C ALA A 198 -16.43 18.08 -12.84
N SER A 199 -16.19 18.23 -11.53
CA SER A 199 -16.37 19.50 -10.83
C SER A 199 -15.27 20.52 -11.16
N ALA A 200 -14.01 20.09 -11.25
CA ALA A 200 -12.90 20.91 -11.73
C ALA A 200 -13.00 21.19 -13.24
N GLY A 201 -13.63 20.31 -14.00
CA GLY A 201 -13.96 20.52 -15.42
C GLY A 201 -15.09 21.51 -15.60
N LEU A 202 -16.10 21.51 -14.72
CA LEU A 202 -17.12 22.56 -14.66
C LEU A 202 -16.52 23.90 -14.24
N VAL A 203 -15.71 23.95 -13.18
CA VAL A 203 -14.96 25.15 -12.76
C VAL A 203 -13.96 25.60 -13.83
N GLY A 204 -13.32 24.65 -14.51
CA GLY A 204 -12.40 24.90 -15.62
C GLY A 204 -13.11 25.43 -16.87
N PHE A 205 -14.33 24.98 -17.17
CA PHE A 205 -15.17 25.57 -18.22
C PHE A 205 -15.56 27.01 -17.86
N TYR A 206 -15.95 27.27 -16.61
CA TYR A 206 -16.25 28.64 -16.14
C TYR A 206 -15.02 29.57 -16.18
N ILE A 207 -13.81 29.07 -15.96
CA ILE A 207 -12.57 29.86 -16.03
C ILE A 207 -12.06 30.02 -17.48
N VAL A 208 -12.22 29.02 -18.33
CA VAL A 208 -11.77 29.08 -19.74
C VAL A 208 -12.62 30.04 -20.58
N GLU A 209 -13.89 30.24 -20.21
CA GLU A 209 -14.73 31.27 -20.85
C GLU A 209 -14.32 32.71 -20.44
N ALA A 210 -13.55 32.86 -19.36
CA ALA A 210 -13.10 34.16 -18.82
C ALA A 210 -11.61 34.48 -19.05
N GLY A 211 -10.80 33.58 -19.65
CA GLY A 211 -9.35 33.82 -19.75
C GLY A 211 -8.65 33.01 -20.83
N LYS A 212 -8.08 33.72 -21.81
CA LYS A 212 -7.24 33.19 -22.89
C LYS A 212 -6.16 32.24 -22.36
N ARG A 213 -6.05 31.07 -23.02
CA ARG A 213 -5.03 30.02 -22.86
C ARG A 213 -3.60 30.57 -22.75
N VAL A 214 -2.92 30.21 -21.65
CA VAL A 214 -1.45 30.12 -21.58
C VAL A 214 -1.12 28.80 -20.89
N TRP A 215 -0.54 27.86 -21.63
CA TRP A 215 0.11 26.68 -21.07
C TRP A 215 1.57 27.04 -20.78
N PRO A 216 2.13 26.80 -19.59
CA PRO A 216 3.56 26.92 -19.39
C PRO A 216 4.25 25.67 -19.95
N GLU A 217 5.05 25.91 -20.97
CA GLU A 217 5.94 24.94 -21.58
C GLU A 217 7.01 24.48 -20.58
N ARG A 218 7.28 23.18 -20.58
CA ARG A 218 8.21 22.52 -19.64
C ARG A 218 9.65 22.83 -20.05
N SER A 219 10.26 23.91 -19.55
CA SER A 219 11.68 24.17 -19.74
C SER A 219 12.51 23.61 -18.58
N SER A 220 13.33 22.63 -18.90
CA SER A 220 14.42 22.11 -18.09
C SER A 220 15.47 23.18 -17.81
N THR A 221 15.62 23.61 -16.55
CA THR A 221 16.92 24.06 -16.03
C THR A 221 16.92 24.06 -14.51
N SER A 222 17.84 23.28 -13.95
CA SER A 222 18.24 23.27 -12.56
C SER A 222 19.01 24.54 -12.21
N ARG A 223 18.34 25.47 -11.52
CA ARG A 223 18.84 26.56 -10.66
C ARG A 223 17.56 27.31 -10.20
N ASP A 224 17.57 27.99 -9.06
CA ASP A 224 16.44 28.79 -8.51
C ASP A 224 15.51 28.09 -7.50
N PHE A 225 16.02 27.15 -6.70
CA PHE A 225 15.33 26.73 -5.44
C PHE A 225 15.74 27.59 -4.22
N LYS A 226 16.42 28.73 -4.41
CA LYS A 226 16.97 29.54 -3.30
C LYS A 226 16.34 30.91 -3.07
N ASP A 227 15.48 31.40 -3.98
CA ASP A 227 14.93 32.76 -3.89
C ASP A 227 13.44 32.84 -3.49
N ILE A 228 12.79 31.70 -3.21
CA ILE A 228 11.35 31.67 -2.83
C ILE A 228 11.13 31.86 -1.32
N THR A 229 12.17 31.75 -0.48
CA THR A 229 12.01 31.83 0.99
C THR A 229 12.10 33.23 1.60
N ASP A 230 12.39 34.29 0.84
CA ASP A 230 12.64 35.63 1.43
C ASP A 230 11.68 36.75 0.97
N SER A 231 10.84 36.53 -0.04
CA SER A 231 9.91 37.57 -0.53
C SER A 231 8.48 37.48 0.05
N ASP A 232 8.09 36.35 0.62
CA ASP A 232 6.71 36.12 1.09
C ASP A 232 6.47 36.54 2.55
N SER A 233 7.54 36.79 3.31
CA SER A 233 7.47 37.19 4.72
C SER A 233 7.16 38.68 4.92
N ARG A 234 7.37 39.54 3.91
CA ARG A 234 7.13 41.00 4.03
C ARG A 234 5.72 41.42 3.61
N THR A 235 5.05 40.64 2.78
CA THR A 235 3.71 40.96 2.26
C THR A 235 2.60 40.52 3.23
N ALA A 236 2.83 39.48 4.04
CA ALA A 236 1.90 38.99 5.04
C ALA A 236 1.69 39.96 6.23
N TRP A 237 2.67 40.81 6.56
CA TRP A 237 2.56 41.77 7.67
C TRP A 237 1.76 43.04 7.34
N HIS A 238 1.59 43.38 6.06
CA HIS A 238 0.85 44.58 5.66
C HIS A 238 -0.67 44.38 5.64
N LEU A 239 -1.15 43.14 5.42
CA LEU A 239 -2.58 42.83 5.39
C LEU A 239 -3.19 42.62 6.80
N LEU A 240 -2.37 42.40 7.83
CA LEU A 240 -2.84 42.25 9.22
C LEU A 240 -2.99 43.57 9.99
N ARG A 241 -2.51 44.71 9.45
CA ARG A 241 -2.67 46.03 10.10
C ARG A 241 -3.91 46.81 9.67
N THR A 242 -4.57 46.42 8.58
CA THR A 242 -5.77 47.11 8.06
C THR A 242 -7.09 46.57 8.62
N CYS A 243 -7.11 45.44 9.33
CA CYS A 243 -8.31 44.89 9.96
C CYS A 243 -8.44 45.20 11.47
N ALA A 244 -7.55 46.01 12.06
CA ALA A 244 -7.57 46.37 13.48
C ALA A 244 -7.99 47.83 13.76
N ARG A 245 -8.53 48.54 12.75
CA ARG A 245 -9.19 49.84 12.91
C ARG A 245 -10.39 49.92 11.98
N GLY A 246 -11.50 49.37 12.45
CA GLY A 246 -12.84 49.44 11.88
C GLY A 246 -13.82 49.02 12.95
#